data_AF-A0A7V9GAS7-F1
#
_entry.id   AF-A0A7V9GAS7-F1
#
_cell.length_a   1.000
_cell.length_b   1.000
_cell.length_c   1.000
_cell.angle_alpha   90.00
_cell.angle_beta   90.00
_cell.angle_gamma   90.00
#
_symmetry.space_group_name_H-M   'P 1'
#
loop_
_entity.id
_entity.type
_entity.pdbx_description
1 polymer ?
#
loop_
_entity_poly.entity_id
_entity_poly.type
_entity_poly.pdbx_seq_one_letter_code
_entity_poly.pdbx_strand_id
1 'polypeptide(L)'
;EIKVDGLRLFTLGVGYDVNTRLLDKLAAENSGTADYIEPKEDLEVKVSNFFTKVNSPVLTDLEMDFGGVQTDLLYPRELTDIFKGTQLTIIGRYTNASDIENAVLKLKGKSGKEIRTFEYKNLDFPFRAEDNNFLPRLWATRRVGWLVEQIRSNGENKELRDEIVDLGTRYGIVTPYTSYLATDGSERRIENLPTNNRQFQNDGLSIGRRNNKADMNAPPPKSVLSTTGQGAVQDSKKAREQQATAEIISEDDEAIRIAGNLKKVGAKTFYLENGVWVDSEFKEEAKLAETKLKFASDEYFDLITKEKDLAQYFALGEQVVVVWKGKIYRIMK
;
A
#
# COMPACT_ATOMS: atom_id res chain seq x y z
N GLU A 1 -25.68 2.87 11.40
CA GLU A 1 -25.70 2.50 9.98
C GLU A 1 -26.68 3.45 9.29
N ILE A 2 -26.24 4.12 8.22
CA ILE A 2 -27.03 5.07 7.41
C ILE A 2 -27.38 4.43 6.04
N LYS A 3 -27.04 3.15 5.84
CA LYS A 3 -27.28 2.42 4.59
C LYS A 3 -28.77 2.40 4.23
N VAL A 4 -29.08 2.79 3.00
CA VAL A 4 -30.42 2.73 2.40
C VAL A 4 -30.38 1.79 1.20
N ASP A 5 -31.23 0.76 1.22
CA ASP A 5 -31.27 -0.23 0.14
C ASP A 5 -31.64 0.41 -1.21
N GLY A 6 -30.84 0.10 -2.23
CA GLY A 6 -31.01 0.61 -3.59
C GLY A 6 -30.60 2.07 -3.79
N LEU A 7 -30.13 2.77 -2.75
CA LEU A 7 -29.57 4.11 -2.88
C LEU A 7 -28.09 4.04 -3.28
N ARG A 8 -27.71 4.89 -4.23
CA ARG A 8 -26.31 5.21 -4.52
C ARG A 8 -26.06 6.65 -4.11
N LEU A 9 -25.22 6.87 -3.10
CA LEU A 9 -24.92 8.20 -2.61
C LEU A 9 -23.51 8.62 -3.00
N PHE A 10 -23.42 9.61 -3.88
CA PHE A 10 -22.17 10.27 -4.20
C PHE A 10 -22.15 11.64 -3.54
N THR A 11 -21.09 11.94 -2.80
CA THR A 11 -20.93 13.21 -2.09
C THR A 11 -19.89 14.07 -2.80
N LEU A 12 -20.14 15.37 -2.88
CA LEU A 12 -19.22 16.34 -3.49
C LEU A 12 -18.97 17.48 -2.49
N GLY A 13 -17.77 17.51 -1.91
CA GLY A 13 -17.34 18.59 -1.01
C GLY A 13 -16.65 19.70 -1.78
N VAL A 14 -17.03 20.96 -1.55
CA VAL A 14 -16.39 22.12 -2.19
C VAL A 14 -15.64 22.94 -1.15
N GLY A 15 -14.34 23.16 -1.38
CA GLY A 15 -13.46 23.86 -0.45
C GLY A 15 -12.99 23.00 0.72
N TYR A 16 -12.48 23.66 1.75
CA TYR A 16 -11.87 23.00 2.91
C TYR A 16 -12.77 22.97 4.15
N ASP A 17 -13.86 23.72 4.16
CA ASP A 17 -14.81 23.82 5.28
C ASP A 17 -15.88 22.71 5.24
N VAL A 18 -15.49 21.52 4.80
CA VAL A 18 -16.36 20.34 4.69
C VAL A 18 -15.95 19.29 5.71
N ASN A 19 -16.93 18.54 6.23
CA ASN A 19 -16.67 17.41 7.10
C ASN A 19 -16.39 16.16 6.25
N THR A 20 -15.12 15.90 5.96
CA THR A 20 -14.71 14.83 5.05
C THR A 20 -15.07 13.46 5.60
N ARG A 21 -14.93 13.24 6.91
CA ARG A 21 -15.32 11.98 7.55
C ARG A 21 -16.81 11.67 7.37
N LEU A 22 -17.68 12.67 7.50
CA LEU A 22 -19.11 12.48 7.29
C LEU A 22 -19.42 12.14 5.84
N LEU A 23 -18.86 12.90 4.90
CA LEU A 23 -19.14 12.73 3.46
C LEU A 23 -18.58 11.40 2.92
N ASP A 24 -17.38 11.01 3.37
CA ASP A 24 -16.75 9.73 3.05
C ASP A 24 -17.61 8.56 3.57
N LYS A 25 -18.03 8.63 4.83
CA LYS A 25 -18.86 7.59 5.46
C LYS A 25 -20.23 7.45 4.79
N LEU A 26 -20.91 8.57 4.51
CA LEU A 26 -22.20 8.56 3.83
C LEU A 26 -22.13 7.89 2.47
N ALA A 27 -21.10 8.21 1.69
CA ALA A 27 -20.89 7.62 0.37
C ALA A 27 -20.52 6.13 0.46
N ALA A 28 -19.58 5.78 1.34
CA ALA A 28 -19.13 4.40 1.52
C ALA A 28 -20.27 3.46 1.98
N GLU A 29 -21.11 3.89 2.94
CA GLU A 29 -22.24 3.09 3.43
C GLU A 29 -23.39 2.94 2.42
N ASN A 30 -23.39 3.72 1.32
CA ASN A 30 -24.45 3.75 0.32
C ASN A 30 -23.90 3.53 -1.10
N SER A 31 -22.93 2.62 -1.24
CA SER A 31 -22.40 2.11 -2.51
C SER A 31 -21.98 3.20 -3.50
N GLY A 32 -21.51 4.34 -2.99
CA GLY A 32 -21.07 5.47 -3.79
C GLY A 32 -19.67 5.95 -3.40
N THR A 33 -19.36 7.18 -3.77
CA THR A 33 -18.01 7.73 -3.64
C THR A 33 -18.06 9.22 -3.31
N ALA A 34 -17.18 9.66 -2.40
CA ALA A 34 -17.01 11.07 -2.05
C ALA A 34 -15.90 11.73 -2.89
N ASP A 35 -16.17 12.84 -3.57
CA ASP A 35 -15.14 13.63 -4.26
C ASP A 35 -15.05 15.04 -3.67
N TYR A 36 -13.89 15.67 -3.80
CA TYR A 36 -13.61 16.97 -3.21
C TYR A 36 -12.99 17.92 -4.23
N ILE A 37 -13.53 19.13 -4.29
CA ILE A 37 -13.10 20.18 -5.20
C ILE A 37 -12.38 21.24 -4.38
N GLU A 38 -11.08 21.35 -4.62
CA GLU A 38 -10.26 22.35 -3.97
C GLU A 38 -10.48 23.74 -4.58
N PRO A 39 -10.24 24.83 -3.83
CA PRO A 39 -10.53 26.20 -4.31
C PRO A 39 -9.82 26.61 -5.60
N LYS A 40 -8.73 25.92 -5.97
CA LYS A 40 -7.96 26.17 -7.20
C LYS A 40 -8.40 25.29 -8.37
N GLU A 41 -9.23 24.29 -8.12
CA GLU A 41 -9.73 23.38 -9.15
C GLU A 41 -10.96 23.98 -9.83
N ASP A 42 -11.14 23.68 -11.11
CA ASP A 42 -12.31 24.09 -11.87
C ASP A 42 -13.53 23.24 -11.48
N LEU A 43 -14.50 23.89 -10.84
CA LEU A 43 -15.73 23.26 -10.36
C LEU A 43 -16.55 22.67 -11.51
N GLU A 44 -16.68 23.38 -12.63
CA GLU A 44 -17.50 22.95 -13.76
C GLU A 44 -16.91 21.69 -14.40
N VAL A 45 -15.58 21.67 -14.58
CA VAL A 45 -14.86 20.51 -15.12
C VAL A 45 -15.02 19.30 -14.20
N LYS A 46 -14.84 19.47 -12.89
CA LYS A 46 -14.96 18.36 -11.92
C LYS A 46 -16.37 17.79 -11.89
N VAL A 47 -17.39 18.65 -11.82
CA VAL A 47 -18.80 18.25 -11.81
C VAL A 47 -19.17 17.55 -13.12
N SER A 48 -18.75 18.08 -14.27
CA SER A 48 -18.99 17.46 -15.58
C SER A 48 -18.34 16.07 -15.70
N ASN A 49 -17.09 15.93 -15.26
CA ASN A 49 -16.39 14.64 -15.23
C ASN A 49 -17.08 13.64 -14.30
N PHE A 50 -17.55 14.10 -13.13
CA PHE A 50 -18.29 13.29 -12.19
C PHE A 50 -19.59 12.76 -12.81
N PHE A 51 -20.44 13.64 -13.36
CA PHE A 51 -21.69 13.24 -14.01
C PHE A 51 -21.47 12.31 -15.20
N THR A 52 -20.44 12.57 -16.01
CA THR A 52 -20.07 11.71 -17.14
C THR A 52 -19.75 10.28 -16.69
N LYS A 53 -19.10 10.12 -15.53
CA LYS A 53 -18.78 8.82 -14.95
C LYS A 53 -20.03 8.13 -14.40
N VAL A 54 -20.84 8.80 -13.58
CA VAL A 54 -21.95 8.14 -12.86
C VAL A 54 -23.21 7.92 -13.72
N ASN A 55 -23.38 8.66 -14.81
CA ASN A 55 -24.61 8.61 -15.61
C ASN A 55 -24.66 7.43 -16.60
N SER A 56 -23.66 6.55 -16.60
CA SER A 56 -23.60 5.39 -17.50
C SER A 56 -23.09 4.13 -16.80
N PRO A 57 -23.85 3.58 -15.83
CA PRO A 57 -23.55 2.29 -15.24
C PRO A 57 -23.69 1.19 -16.30
N VAL A 58 -22.63 0.39 -16.45
CA VAL A 58 -22.57 -0.75 -17.39
C VAL A 58 -22.94 -2.05 -16.67
N LEU A 59 -22.44 -2.24 -15.44
CA LEU A 59 -22.83 -3.34 -14.57
C LEU A 59 -22.99 -2.85 -13.14
N THR A 60 -24.06 -3.27 -12.50
CA THR A 60 -24.41 -2.90 -11.12
C THR A 60 -24.63 -4.13 -10.25
N ASP A 61 -24.65 -3.96 -8.94
CA ASP A 61 -24.92 -5.05 -7.97
C ASP A 61 -23.98 -6.26 -8.21
N LEU A 62 -22.68 -5.96 -8.24
CA LEU A 62 -21.65 -6.94 -8.59
C LEU A 62 -21.45 -7.98 -7.49
N GLU A 63 -21.30 -9.22 -7.93
CA GLU A 63 -21.00 -10.36 -7.07
C GLU A 63 -19.90 -11.21 -7.76
N MET A 64 -18.89 -11.59 -6.99
CA MET A 64 -17.76 -12.39 -7.49
C MET A 64 -17.77 -13.76 -6.82
N ASP A 65 -17.77 -14.81 -7.63
CA ASP A 65 -17.63 -16.20 -7.22
C ASP A 65 -16.24 -16.70 -7.65
N PHE A 66 -15.45 -17.13 -6.67
CA PHE A 66 -14.09 -17.64 -6.86
C PHE A 66 -14.04 -19.17 -7.06
N GLY A 67 -15.20 -19.83 -7.13
CA GLY A 67 -15.30 -21.27 -7.28
C GLY A 67 -14.65 -21.98 -6.10
N GLY A 68 -13.65 -22.83 -6.39
CA GLY A 68 -12.91 -23.59 -5.38
C GLY A 68 -11.73 -22.83 -4.75
N VAL A 69 -11.43 -21.61 -5.19
CA VAL A 69 -10.26 -20.86 -4.71
C VAL A 69 -10.60 -20.17 -3.38
N GLN A 70 -9.94 -20.57 -2.31
CA GLN A 70 -10.10 -19.93 -1.01
C GLN A 70 -9.33 -18.61 -0.99
N THR A 71 -10.06 -17.50 -0.87
CA THR A 71 -9.50 -16.14 -0.86
C THR A 71 -9.70 -15.44 0.48
N ASP A 72 -8.75 -14.57 0.83
CA ASP A 72 -8.77 -13.72 2.01
C ASP A 72 -8.25 -12.32 1.69
N LEU A 73 -8.62 -11.34 2.53
CA LEU A 73 -8.14 -9.96 2.43
C LEU A 73 -8.27 -9.38 1.00
N LEU A 74 -9.45 -9.57 0.39
CA LEU A 74 -9.84 -9.00 -0.90
C LEU A 74 -10.15 -7.51 -0.79
N TYR A 75 -9.67 -6.74 -1.76
CA TYR A 75 -9.89 -5.30 -1.92
C TYR A 75 -10.35 -4.95 -3.34
N PRO A 76 -11.33 -4.04 -3.50
CA PRO A 76 -12.09 -3.42 -2.42
C PRO A 76 -12.95 -4.44 -1.65
N ARG A 77 -13.29 -4.14 -0.39
CA ARG A 77 -14.07 -5.06 0.47
C ARG A 77 -15.53 -5.18 0.02
N GLU A 78 -16.03 -4.15 -0.65
CA GLU A 78 -17.32 -4.13 -1.32
C GLU A 78 -17.09 -3.81 -2.79
N LEU A 79 -17.73 -4.56 -3.69
CA LEU A 79 -17.62 -4.33 -5.12
C LEU A 79 -18.50 -3.15 -5.51
N THR A 80 -17.89 -2.15 -6.14
CA THR A 80 -18.61 -1.00 -6.69
C THR A 80 -19.06 -1.31 -8.10
N ASP A 81 -20.13 -0.62 -8.54
CA ASP A 81 -20.59 -0.71 -9.92
C ASP A 81 -19.51 -0.31 -10.94
N ILE A 82 -19.60 -0.90 -12.13
CA ILE A 82 -18.72 -0.58 -13.26
C ILE A 82 -19.43 0.41 -14.14
N PHE A 83 -18.82 1.58 -14.32
CA PHE A 83 -19.29 2.64 -15.20
C PHE A 83 -18.52 2.65 -16.52
N LYS A 84 -19.12 3.23 -17.56
CA LYS A 84 -18.48 3.36 -18.88
C LYS A 84 -17.14 4.07 -18.76
N GLY A 85 -16.08 3.45 -19.30
CA GLY A 85 -14.72 3.99 -19.26
C GLY A 85 -14.00 3.82 -17.92
N THR A 86 -14.56 3.03 -17.00
CA THR A 86 -13.91 2.68 -15.72
C THR A 86 -13.50 1.22 -15.70
N GLN A 87 -12.62 0.86 -14.76
CA GLN A 87 -12.16 -0.49 -14.52
C GLN A 87 -12.34 -0.82 -13.03
N LEU A 88 -12.85 -2.02 -12.74
CA LEU A 88 -12.83 -2.61 -11.41
C LEU A 88 -11.63 -3.56 -11.31
N THR A 89 -10.75 -3.29 -10.35
CA THR A 89 -9.62 -4.15 -10.03
C THR A 89 -9.83 -4.76 -8.65
N ILE A 90 -9.86 -6.09 -8.60
CA ILE A 90 -9.94 -6.86 -7.36
C ILE A 90 -8.56 -7.45 -7.10
N ILE A 91 -8.02 -7.22 -5.91
CA ILE A 91 -6.76 -7.81 -5.46
C ILE A 91 -6.97 -8.43 -4.09
N GLY A 92 -6.40 -9.62 -3.87
CA GLY A 92 -6.49 -10.30 -2.59
C GLY A 92 -5.44 -11.37 -2.47
N ARG A 93 -5.55 -12.13 -1.39
CA ARG A 93 -4.71 -13.28 -1.13
C ARG A 93 -5.55 -14.54 -1.33
N TYR A 94 -4.88 -15.63 -1.64
CA TYR A 94 -5.48 -16.96 -1.68
C TYR A 94 -4.61 -17.92 -0.89
N THR A 95 -5.23 -18.99 -0.40
CA THR A 95 -4.55 -20.06 0.33
C THR A 95 -4.90 -21.38 -0.30
N ASN A 96 -3.88 -22.11 -0.76
CA ASN A 96 -4.06 -23.42 -1.36
C ASN A 96 -3.18 -24.45 -0.65
N ALA A 97 -3.67 -25.69 -0.51
CA ALA A 97 -2.86 -26.82 0.00
C ALA A 97 -1.99 -27.47 -1.09
N SER A 98 -2.37 -27.29 -2.35
CA SER A 98 -1.69 -27.75 -3.57
C SER A 98 -2.05 -26.81 -4.72
N ASP A 99 -1.42 -26.98 -5.88
CA ASP A 99 -1.79 -26.21 -7.08
C ASP A 99 -3.28 -26.41 -7.41
N ILE A 100 -3.97 -25.31 -7.74
CA ILE A 100 -5.32 -25.34 -8.29
C ILE A 100 -5.20 -24.96 -9.76
N GLU A 101 -5.47 -25.91 -10.65
CA GLU A 101 -5.42 -25.69 -12.10
C GLU A 101 -6.83 -25.48 -12.66
N ASN A 102 -6.93 -24.73 -13.76
CA ASN A 102 -8.15 -24.56 -14.53
C ASN A 102 -9.35 -24.04 -13.72
N ALA A 103 -9.11 -23.20 -12.72
CA ALA A 103 -10.18 -22.57 -11.95
C ALA A 103 -11.08 -21.71 -12.85
N VAL A 104 -12.36 -21.65 -12.48
CA VAL A 104 -13.37 -20.83 -13.14
C VAL A 104 -13.90 -19.82 -12.14
N LEU A 105 -13.64 -18.54 -12.42
CA LEU A 105 -14.15 -17.41 -11.66
C LEU A 105 -15.39 -16.86 -12.38
N LYS A 106 -16.39 -16.41 -11.62
CA LYS A 106 -17.61 -15.84 -12.19
C LYS A 106 -17.90 -14.46 -11.60
N LEU A 107 -18.08 -13.49 -12.49
CA LEU A 107 -18.59 -12.16 -12.13
C LEU A 107 -20.04 -12.07 -12.56
N LYS A 108 -20.92 -11.79 -11.60
CA LYS A 108 -22.34 -11.54 -11.83
C LYS A 108 -22.66 -10.07 -11.56
N GLY A 109 -23.58 -9.51 -12.33
CA GLY A 109 -24.10 -8.16 -12.11
C GLY A 109 -25.33 -7.88 -12.96
N LYS A 110 -25.97 -6.73 -12.74
CA LYS A 110 -27.12 -6.26 -13.51
C LYS A 110 -26.69 -5.25 -14.57
N SER A 111 -27.08 -5.51 -15.81
CA SER A 111 -27.02 -4.57 -16.93
C SER A 111 -28.45 -4.12 -17.25
N GLY A 112 -28.85 -2.96 -16.74
CA GLY A 112 -30.25 -2.55 -16.75
C GLY A 112 -31.10 -3.47 -15.87
N LYS A 113 -32.10 -4.15 -16.45
CA LYS A 113 -32.96 -5.11 -15.71
C LYS A 113 -32.48 -6.56 -15.80
N GLU A 114 -31.50 -6.84 -16.65
CA GLU A 114 -31.01 -8.20 -16.88
C GLU A 114 -29.81 -8.52 -16.00
N ILE A 115 -29.79 -9.74 -15.47
CA ILE A 115 -28.60 -10.29 -14.81
C ILE A 115 -27.69 -10.85 -15.89
N ARG A 116 -26.42 -10.45 -15.85
CA ARG A 116 -25.34 -10.98 -16.69
C ARG A 116 -24.32 -11.70 -15.82
N THR A 117 -23.78 -12.78 -16.36
CA THR A 117 -22.70 -13.55 -15.75
C THR A 117 -21.56 -13.67 -16.74
N PHE A 118 -20.34 -13.37 -16.29
CA PHE A 118 -19.11 -13.50 -17.04
C PHE A 118 -18.26 -14.60 -16.40
N GLU A 119 -17.80 -15.56 -17.19
CA GLU A 119 -16.94 -16.66 -16.72
C GLU A 119 -15.51 -16.44 -17.21
N TYR A 120 -14.56 -16.49 -16.27
CA TYR A 120 -13.13 -16.45 -16.53
C TYR A 120 -12.57 -17.84 -16.27
N LYS A 121 -12.17 -18.53 -17.34
CA LYS A 121 -11.77 -19.96 -17.32
C LYS A 121 -10.25 -20.10 -17.45
N ASN A 122 -9.75 -21.29 -17.13
CA ASN A 122 -8.34 -21.68 -17.29
C ASN A 122 -7.41 -20.79 -16.45
N LEU A 123 -7.81 -20.52 -15.21
CA LEU A 123 -7.02 -19.74 -14.27
C LEU A 123 -6.28 -20.67 -13.31
N ASP A 124 -4.96 -20.54 -13.26
CA ASP A 124 -4.12 -21.35 -12.38
C ASP A 124 -3.73 -20.57 -11.14
N PHE A 125 -3.89 -21.20 -9.98
CA PHE A 125 -3.51 -20.69 -8.66
C PHE A 125 -2.49 -21.67 -8.05
N PRO A 126 -1.21 -21.55 -8.42
CA PRO A 126 -0.17 -22.42 -7.90
C PRO A 126 0.02 -22.22 -6.39
N PHE A 127 0.55 -23.22 -5.69
CA PHE A 127 0.93 -23.09 -4.28
C PHE A 127 1.96 -21.97 -4.08
N ARG A 128 2.83 -21.75 -5.08
CA ARG A 128 3.83 -20.69 -5.08
C ARG A 128 4.08 -20.19 -6.50
N ALA A 129 4.04 -18.88 -6.68
CA ALA A 129 4.46 -18.20 -7.90
C ALA A 129 5.38 -17.02 -7.56
N GLU A 130 6.42 -16.82 -8.35
CA GLU A 130 7.40 -15.74 -8.14
C GLU A 130 7.45 -14.74 -9.29
N ASP A 131 6.74 -15.02 -10.39
CA ASP A 131 6.76 -14.25 -11.64
C ASP A 131 6.12 -12.86 -11.51
N ASN A 132 5.36 -12.62 -10.43
CA ASN A 132 4.61 -11.39 -10.20
C ASN A 132 5.00 -10.72 -8.88
N ASN A 133 6.29 -10.41 -8.74
CA ASN A 133 6.90 -9.77 -7.55
C ASN A 133 6.28 -8.41 -7.15
N PHE A 134 5.48 -7.83 -8.03
CA PHE A 134 4.84 -6.55 -7.88
C PHE A 134 3.48 -6.63 -7.15
N LEU A 135 2.82 -7.79 -7.22
CA LEU A 135 1.51 -8.02 -6.60
C LEU A 135 1.50 -7.90 -5.07
N PRO A 136 2.51 -8.41 -4.32
CA PRO A 136 2.52 -8.28 -2.86
C PRO A 136 2.50 -6.83 -2.39
N ARG A 137 3.30 -5.94 -3.01
CA ARG A 137 3.31 -4.52 -2.68
C ARG A 137 2.00 -3.84 -3.08
N LEU A 138 1.46 -4.15 -4.25
CA LEU A 138 0.17 -3.61 -4.69
C LEU A 138 -0.96 -3.99 -3.70
N TRP A 139 -1.00 -5.25 -3.28
CA TRP A 139 -1.94 -5.74 -2.27
C TRP A 139 -1.76 -5.02 -0.93
N ALA A 140 -0.52 -4.89 -0.46
CA ALA A 140 -0.21 -4.22 0.80
C ALA A 140 -0.62 -2.74 0.77
N THR A 141 -0.41 -2.03 -0.34
CA THR A 141 -0.89 -0.66 -0.53
C THR A 141 -2.41 -0.57 -0.43
N ARG A 142 -3.17 -1.50 -1.03
CA ARG A 142 -4.64 -1.54 -0.89
C ARG A 142 -5.07 -1.82 0.55
N ARG A 143 -4.38 -2.75 1.24
CA ARG A 143 -4.64 -3.06 2.65
C ARG A 143 -4.37 -1.86 3.55
N VAL A 144 -3.24 -1.18 3.38
CA VAL A 144 -2.89 0.05 4.13
C VAL A 144 -3.94 1.13 3.89
N GLY A 145 -4.33 1.40 2.64
CA GLY A 145 -5.37 2.37 2.32
C GLY A 145 -6.73 2.04 2.97
N TRP A 146 -7.09 0.76 3.05
CA TRP A 146 -8.28 0.32 3.79
C TRP A 146 -8.14 0.52 5.30
N LEU A 147 -6.99 0.16 5.90
CA LEU A 147 -6.73 0.31 7.34
C LEU A 147 -6.74 1.78 7.77
N VAL A 148 -6.11 2.66 6.98
CA VAL A 148 -6.14 4.11 7.21
C VAL A 148 -7.58 4.62 7.19
N GLU A 149 -8.39 4.16 6.23
CA GLU A 149 -9.81 4.54 6.19
C GLU A 149 -10.59 4.01 7.38
N GLN A 150 -10.32 2.78 7.86
CA GLN A 150 -10.92 2.29 9.11
C GLN A 150 -10.57 3.18 10.30
N ILE A 151 -9.33 3.65 10.41
CA ILE A 151 -8.91 4.57 11.47
C ILE A 151 -9.64 5.93 11.33
N ARG A 152 -9.76 6.48 10.12
CA ARG A 152 -10.48 7.73 9.87
C ARG A 152 -11.96 7.61 10.23
N SER A 153 -12.60 6.52 9.83
CA SER A 153 -14.03 6.30 10.00
C SER A 153 -14.42 5.85 11.41
N ASN A 154 -13.62 5.03 12.08
CA ASN A 154 -13.96 4.36 13.34
C ASN A 154 -13.06 4.74 14.52
N GLY A 155 -11.97 5.46 14.28
CA GLY A 155 -10.96 5.81 15.28
C GLY A 155 -9.78 4.85 15.29
N GLU A 156 -8.65 5.31 15.85
CA GLU A 156 -7.44 4.50 15.95
C GLU A 156 -7.58 3.42 17.03
N ASN A 157 -7.06 2.22 16.73
CA ASN A 157 -6.74 1.23 17.74
C ASN A 157 -5.32 0.66 17.50
N LYS A 158 -4.81 -0.08 18.49
CA LYS A 158 -3.46 -0.66 18.43
C LYS A 158 -3.30 -1.65 17.28
N GLU A 159 -4.29 -2.49 17.03
CA GLU A 159 -4.21 -3.55 16.00
C GLU A 159 -4.09 -2.97 14.59
N LEU A 160 -4.94 -2.00 14.23
CA LEU A 160 -4.92 -1.35 12.92
C LEU A 160 -3.61 -0.60 12.70
N ARG A 161 -3.13 0.13 13.71
CA ARG A 161 -1.87 0.86 13.63
C ARG A 161 -0.69 -0.09 13.47
N ASP A 162 -0.61 -1.12 14.29
CA ASP A 162 0.51 -2.07 14.27
C ASP A 162 0.54 -2.82 12.92
N GLU A 163 -0.63 -3.13 12.33
CA GLU A 163 -0.70 -3.72 10.99
C GLU A 163 -0.25 -2.74 9.88
N ILE A 164 -0.62 -1.45 9.97
CA ILE A 164 -0.12 -0.44 9.02
C ILE A 164 1.40 -0.33 9.10
N VAL A 165 1.98 -0.34 10.31
CA VAL A 165 3.44 -0.29 10.51
C VAL A 165 4.11 -1.55 9.95
N ASP A 166 3.56 -2.74 10.20
CA ASP A 166 4.11 -4.00 9.66
C ASP A 166 4.10 -4.01 8.13
N LEU A 167 2.98 -3.64 7.51
CA LEU A 167 2.85 -3.57 6.06
C LEU A 167 3.73 -2.47 5.46
N GLY A 168 3.74 -1.28 6.08
CA GLY A 168 4.59 -0.16 5.68
C GLY A 168 6.06 -0.56 5.66
N THR A 169 6.53 -1.17 6.75
CA THR A 169 7.92 -1.60 6.88
C THR A 169 8.26 -2.75 5.94
N ARG A 170 7.41 -3.79 5.85
CA ARG A 170 7.67 -4.97 5.02
C ARG A 170 7.71 -4.65 3.53
N TYR A 171 6.80 -3.78 3.07
CA TYR A 171 6.64 -3.49 1.64
C TYR A 171 7.21 -2.13 1.22
N GLY A 172 7.89 -1.42 2.13
CA GLY A 172 8.45 -0.09 1.86
C GLY A 172 7.38 0.93 1.47
N ILE A 173 6.23 0.90 2.14
CA ILE A 173 5.11 1.81 1.87
C ILE A 173 5.20 2.98 2.84
N VAL A 174 5.24 4.20 2.30
CA VAL A 174 5.12 5.41 3.09
C VAL A 174 3.70 5.51 3.63
N THR A 175 3.58 5.52 4.94
CA THR A 175 2.31 5.62 5.65
C THR A 175 2.39 6.76 6.66
N PRO A 176 1.25 7.26 7.17
CA PRO A 176 1.27 8.23 8.27
C PRO A 176 1.94 7.71 9.56
N TYR A 177 2.20 6.41 9.66
CA TYR A 177 2.76 5.73 10.82
C TYR A 177 4.19 5.23 10.60
N THR A 178 4.75 5.38 9.39
CA THR A 178 6.12 4.99 9.06
C THR A 178 6.92 6.24 8.68
N SER A 179 8.05 6.46 9.35
CA SER A 179 8.99 7.52 9.04
C SER A 179 10.28 6.92 8.50
N TYR A 180 10.61 7.24 7.25
CA TYR A 180 11.92 6.92 6.66
C TYR A 180 12.81 8.15 6.81
N LEU A 181 13.81 8.07 7.68
CA LEU A 181 14.79 9.15 7.83
C LEU A 181 15.73 9.12 6.62
N ALA A 182 15.60 10.12 5.77
CA ALA A 182 16.59 10.43 4.77
C ALA A 182 17.80 11.10 5.41
N THR A 183 18.86 10.33 5.63
CA THR A 183 20.19 10.90 5.78
C THR A 183 20.72 11.09 4.37
N ASP A 184 20.75 12.33 3.90
CA ASP A 184 21.68 12.67 2.84
C ASP A 184 23.07 12.23 3.33
N GLY A 185 23.89 11.61 2.48
CA GLY A 185 25.23 11.13 2.84
C GLY A 185 26.22 12.23 3.24
N SER A 186 25.75 13.39 3.70
CA SER A 186 26.52 14.45 4.31
C SER A 186 26.31 14.46 5.83
N GLU A 187 26.87 13.45 6.52
CA GLU A 187 27.28 13.62 7.91
C GLU A 187 28.46 14.61 7.95
N ARG A 188 28.21 15.89 7.62
CA ARG A 188 29.03 16.97 8.11
C ARG A 188 28.57 17.22 9.54
N ARG A 189 29.40 16.85 10.51
CA ARG A 189 29.36 17.41 11.87
C ARG A 189 29.20 18.92 11.74
N ILE A 190 27.99 19.42 11.97
CA ILE A 190 27.77 20.86 12.15
C ILE A 190 28.03 21.15 13.63
N GLU A 191 29.32 21.25 13.99
CA GLU A 191 29.72 22.10 15.11
C GLU A 191 29.58 23.55 14.66
N ASN A 192 28.67 24.27 15.32
CA ASN A 192 28.53 25.73 15.34
C ASN A 192 28.17 26.43 14.01
N LEU A 193 26.89 26.79 13.85
CA LEU A 193 26.49 28.03 13.17
C LEU A 193 25.33 28.74 13.89
N PRO A 194 25.29 30.09 13.89
CA PRO A 194 24.38 30.87 14.71
C PRO A 194 22.96 30.88 14.13
N THR A 195 21.97 30.80 15.02
CA THR A 195 20.53 30.90 14.70
C THR A 195 20.19 32.26 14.12
N ASN A 196 19.98 32.32 12.80
CA ASN A 196 19.24 33.41 12.17
C ASN A 196 17.90 32.90 11.63
N ASN A 197 16.84 33.44 12.23
CA ASN A 197 15.45 33.08 12.06
C ASN A 197 14.95 33.56 10.68
N ARG A 198 14.81 32.65 9.71
CA ARG A 198 13.99 32.88 8.50
C ARG A 198 12.90 31.83 8.48
N GLN A 199 11.67 32.32 8.65
CA GLN A 199 10.42 31.55 8.59
C GLN A 199 10.30 30.87 7.22
N PHE A 200 10.43 29.55 7.22
CA PHE A 200 9.84 28.71 6.18
C PHE A 200 8.43 28.33 6.66
N GLN A 201 7.43 28.61 5.83
CA GLN A 201 6.04 28.25 6.08
C GLN A 201 5.90 26.72 6.12
N ASN A 202 5.14 26.26 7.10
CA ASN A 202 4.85 24.85 7.41
C ASN A 202 4.20 24.13 6.22
N ASP A 203 4.95 23.27 5.54
CA ASP A 203 4.44 22.00 5.04
C ASP A 203 4.75 20.92 6.08
N GLY A 204 3.74 20.13 6.46
CA GLY A 204 3.65 19.32 7.67
C GLY A 204 4.59 18.11 7.80
N LEU A 205 5.89 18.29 7.60
CA LEU A 205 6.92 17.33 7.99
C LEU A 205 7.63 17.85 9.25
N SER A 206 7.28 17.30 10.41
CA SER A 206 8.01 17.59 11.64
C SER A 206 9.42 16.99 11.57
N ILE A 207 10.41 17.80 11.18
CA ILE A 207 11.83 17.44 11.27
C ILE A 207 12.27 17.57 12.73
N GLY A 208 11.96 16.54 13.52
CA GLY A 208 12.52 16.36 14.86
C GLY A 208 13.80 15.54 14.78
N ARG A 209 14.93 16.10 15.23
CA ARG A 209 16.18 15.35 15.47
C ARG A 209 15.89 14.19 16.44
N ARG A 210 15.78 12.97 15.94
CA ARG A 210 15.78 11.72 16.72
C ARG A 210 16.83 10.78 16.17
N ASN A 211 17.54 10.13 17.08
CA ASN A 211 18.69 9.24 16.83
C ASN A 211 18.37 8.13 15.81
N ASN A 212 19.42 7.63 15.14
CA ASN A 212 19.50 6.65 14.03
C ASN A 212 18.82 5.26 14.22
N LYS A 213 17.69 5.17 14.90
CA LYS A 213 16.74 4.07 14.77
C LYS A 213 15.51 4.64 14.11
N ALA A 214 15.09 4.07 12.97
CA ALA A 214 13.77 4.33 12.43
C ALA A 214 12.75 4.14 13.56
N ASP A 215 12.17 5.22 14.06
CA ASP A 215 11.22 5.19 15.16
C ASP A 215 9.89 4.69 14.58
N MET A 216 9.77 3.36 14.46
CA MET A 216 8.64 2.65 13.83
C MET A 216 7.31 2.81 14.60
N ASN A 217 7.30 3.59 15.68
CA ASN A 217 6.15 3.84 16.55
C ASN A 217 5.84 5.36 16.68
N ALA A 218 6.01 6.12 15.60
CA ALA A 218 5.62 7.53 15.60
C ALA A 218 4.10 7.67 15.86
N PRO A 219 3.67 8.57 16.77
CA PRO A 219 2.25 8.89 16.90
C PRO A 219 1.73 9.46 15.58
N PRO A 220 0.47 9.19 15.20
CA PRO A 220 -0.08 9.68 13.94
C PRO A 220 0.03 11.21 13.84
N PRO A 221 0.25 11.75 12.63
CA PRO A 221 0.05 13.17 12.42
C PRO A 221 -1.41 13.53 12.74
N LYS A 222 -1.63 14.66 13.42
CA LYS A 222 -2.97 15.18 13.74
C LYS A 222 -3.88 15.31 12.52
N SER A 223 -3.33 15.36 11.30
CA SER A 223 -4.08 15.47 10.04
C SER A 223 -4.94 14.23 9.75
N VAL A 224 -4.45 13.02 10.02
CA VAL A 224 -5.20 11.77 9.79
C VAL A 224 -6.48 11.70 10.63
N LEU A 225 -6.49 12.40 11.77
CA LEU A 225 -7.63 12.49 12.68
C LEU A 225 -8.49 13.74 12.44
N SER A 226 -8.05 14.66 11.59
CA SER A 226 -8.80 15.88 11.27
C SER A 226 -9.94 15.59 10.30
N THR A 227 -11.11 16.17 10.56
CA THR A 227 -12.32 15.97 9.74
C THR A 227 -12.64 17.14 8.83
N THR A 228 -11.95 18.27 8.99
CA THR A 228 -12.15 19.52 8.23
C THR A 228 -10.81 20.17 7.93
N GLY A 229 -10.77 21.12 7.00
CA GLY A 229 -9.58 21.83 6.59
C GLY A 229 -8.81 21.15 5.44
N GLN A 230 -7.77 21.83 4.96
CA GLN A 230 -7.00 21.39 3.79
C GLN A 230 -6.37 20.00 3.96
N GLY A 231 -5.81 19.72 5.14
CA GLY A 231 -5.23 18.40 5.44
C GLY A 231 -6.26 17.27 5.36
N ALA A 232 -7.46 17.48 5.92
CA ALA A 232 -8.53 16.47 5.89
C ALA A 232 -9.03 16.16 4.47
N VAL A 233 -9.07 17.18 3.58
CA VAL A 233 -9.42 17.00 2.17
C VAL A 233 -8.32 16.24 1.43
N GLN A 234 -7.06 16.60 1.64
CA GLN A 234 -5.92 15.91 1.01
C GLN A 234 -5.81 14.45 1.47
N ASP A 235 -6.01 14.19 2.77
CA ASP A 235 -5.96 12.84 3.33
C ASP A 235 -7.09 11.96 2.78
N SER A 236 -8.30 12.51 2.61
CA SER A 236 -9.41 11.80 1.96
C SER A 236 -9.11 11.47 0.50
N LYS A 237 -8.64 12.46 -0.28
CA LYS A 237 -8.25 12.25 -1.68
C LYS A 237 -7.18 11.15 -1.80
N LYS A 238 -6.11 11.22 -1.00
CA LYS A 238 -5.04 10.21 -0.97
C LYS A 238 -5.53 8.82 -0.59
N ALA A 239 -6.37 8.71 0.44
CA ALA A 239 -6.93 7.43 0.86
C ALA A 239 -7.76 6.79 -0.27
N ARG A 240 -8.56 7.59 -0.98
CA ARG A 240 -9.32 7.13 -2.15
C ARG A 240 -8.42 6.71 -3.30
N GLU A 241 -7.39 7.50 -3.60
CA GLU A 241 -6.40 7.16 -4.62
C GLU A 241 -5.78 5.81 -4.29
N GLN A 242 -5.25 5.61 -3.08
CA GLN A 242 -4.72 4.32 -2.65
C GLN A 242 -5.72 3.17 -2.78
N GLN A 243 -7.02 3.42 -2.59
CA GLN A 243 -8.09 2.44 -2.78
C GLN A 243 -8.52 2.26 -4.24
N ALA A 244 -8.15 3.14 -5.16
CA ALA A 244 -8.53 3.09 -6.58
C ALA A 244 -7.36 2.71 -7.51
N THR A 245 -6.10 2.97 -7.12
CA THR A 245 -4.93 2.82 -7.99
C THR A 245 -4.71 1.36 -8.41
N ALA A 246 -4.98 1.06 -9.68
CA ALA A 246 -4.66 -0.24 -10.31
C ALA A 246 -3.16 -0.38 -10.64
N GLU A 247 -2.44 0.73 -10.59
CA GLU A 247 -1.01 0.84 -10.86
C GLU A 247 -0.19 0.88 -9.57
N ILE A 248 1.07 0.47 -9.68
CA ILE A 248 2.04 0.62 -8.59
C ILE A 248 2.52 2.05 -8.64
N ILE A 249 2.42 2.78 -7.53
CA ILE A 249 3.20 4.01 -7.34
C ILE A 249 4.65 3.63 -7.63
N SER A 250 5.19 4.16 -8.73
CA SER A 250 6.43 3.73 -9.38
C SER A 250 7.57 3.53 -8.39
N GLU A 251 8.54 2.69 -8.77
CA GLU A 251 9.79 2.48 -8.01
C GLU A 251 10.58 3.78 -7.75
N ASP A 252 10.24 4.86 -8.48
CA ASP A 252 10.65 6.25 -8.27
C ASP A 252 9.76 7.01 -7.27
N ASP A 253 9.35 6.38 -6.17
CA ASP A 253 8.81 7.13 -5.04
C ASP A 253 9.96 8.01 -4.52
N GLU A 254 9.89 9.31 -4.78
CA GLU A 254 10.96 10.27 -4.48
C GLU A 254 11.38 10.17 -3.00
N ALA A 255 10.42 9.89 -2.12
CA ALA A 255 10.62 9.60 -0.70
C ALA A 255 11.55 8.40 -0.42
N ILE A 256 11.51 7.35 -1.24
CA ILE A 256 12.37 6.17 -1.13
C ILE A 256 13.77 6.46 -1.65
N ARG A 257 13.94 7.23 -2.74
CA ARG A 257 15.28 7.65 -3.23
C ARG A 257 16.02 8.52 -2.23
N ILE A 258 15.30 9.39 -1.51
CA ILE A 258 15.90 10.31 -0.53
C ILE A 258 16.37 9.54 0.73
N ALA A 259 15.74 8.41 1.05
CA ALA A 259 16.14 7.50 2.11
C ALA A 259 17.18 6.48 1.63
N GLY A 260 18.45 6.88 1.47
CA GLY A 260 19.55 6.01 1.00
C GLY A 260 19.79 4.70 1.81
N ASN A 261 19.05 4.51 2.89
CA ASN A 261 19.01 3.33 3.76
C ASN A 261 17.85 2.35 3.44
N LEU A 262 17.04 2.57 2.41
CA LEU A 262 16.00 1.64 1.94
C LEU A 262 16.24 1.24 0.48
N LYS A 263 16.15 -0.05 0.18
CA LYS A 263 16.17 -0.56 -1.20
C LYS A 263 15.11 -1.62 -1.42
N LYS A 264 14.42 -1.54 -2.56
CA LYS A 264 13.57 -2.62 -3.05
C LYS A 264 14.35 -3.42 -4.10
N VAL A 265 14.38 -4.74 -3.95
CA VAL A 265 14.96 -5.67 -4.92
C VAL A 265 13.95 -6.79 -5.13
N GLY A 266 13.46 -6.97 -6.36
CA GLY A 266 12.41 -7.93 -6.65
C GLY A 266 11.16 -7.72 -5.77
N ALA A 267 10.73 -8.77 -5.06
CA ALA A 267 9.59 -8.73 -4.15
C ALA A 267 9.94 -8.24 -2.73
N LYS A 268 11.21 -7.98 -2.44
CA LYS A 268 11.73 -7.76 -1.09
C LYS A 268 12.15 -6.32 -0.84
N THR A 269 11.97 -5.90 0.41
CA THR A 269 12.43 -4.61 0.92
C THR A 269 13.62 -4.84 1.85
N PHE A 270 14.68 -4.08 1.66
CA PHE A 270 15.91 -4.14 2.45
C PHE A 270 16.19 -2.80 3.10
N TYR A 271 16.69 -2.87 4.33
CA TYR A 271 17.11 -1.73 5.14
C TYR A 271 18.61 -1.80 5.40
N LEU A 272 19.31 -0.68 5.28
CA LEU A 272 20.73 -0.59 5.63
C LEU A 272 20.86 -0.34 7.13
N GLU A 273 21.24 -1.38 7.87
CA GLU A 273 21.41 -1.34 9.32
C GLU A 273 22.87 -1.60 9.68
N ASN A 274 23.53 -0.62 10.28
CA ASN A 274 24.94 -0.73 10.70
C ASN A 274 25.88 -1.25 9.59
N GLY A 275 25.63 -0.85 8.33
CA GLY A 275 26.41 -1.27 7.17
C GLY A 275 26.01 -2.63 6.57
N VAL A 276 24.98 -3.29 7.09
CA VAL A 276 24.44 -4.56 6.59
C VAL A 276 23.09 -4.33 5.95
N TRP A 277 22.87 -4.84 4.74
CA TRP A 277 21.53 -4.84 4.15
C TRP A 277 20.68 -5.96 4.76
N VAL A 278 19.60 -5.61 5.43
CA VAL A 278 18.72 -6.55 6.15
C VAL A 278 17.35 -6.58 5.48
N ASP A 279 16.92 -7.77 5.08
CA ASP A 279 15.57 -8.03 4.58
C ASP A 279 14.52 -7.71 5.66
N SER A 280 13.49 -6.94 5.29
CA SER A 280 12.36 -6.58 6.16
C SER A 280 11.61 -7.75 6.79
N GLU A 281 11.72 -8.96 6.22
CA GLU A 281 11.14 -10.18 6.77
C GLU A 281 12.01 -10.84 7.84
N PHE A 282 13.27 -10.39 8.02
CA PHE A 282 14.15 -10.90 9.05
C PHE A 282 13.65 -10.51 10.44
N LYS A 283 13.39 -11.52 11.28
CA LYS A 283 13.06 -11.37 12.69
C LYS A 283 14.01 -12.26 13.49
N GLU A 284 14.84 -11.67 14.34
CA GLU A 284 15.83 -12.40 15.14
C GLU A 284 15.15 -13.44 16.05
N GLU A 285 13.94 -13.13 16.52
CA GLU A 285 13.15 -13.98 17.41
C GLU A 285 12.55 -15.21 16.72
N ALA A 286 12.48 -15.20 15.37
CA ALA A 286 11.87 -16.29 14.60
C ALA A 286 12.72 -17.59 14.61
N LYS A 287 14.00 -17.52 15.02
CA LYS A 287 14.92 -18.66 15.15
C LYS A 287 14.93 -19.60 13.92
N LEU A 288 14.77 -19.03 12.72
CA LEU A 288 14.85 -19.79 11.48
C LEU A 288 16.26 -20.36 11.30
N ALA A 289 16.37 -21.46 10.55
CA ALA A 289 17.67 -22.01 10.21
C ALA A 289 18.53 -20.96 9.49
N GLU A 290 19.79 -20.82 9.87
CA GLU A 290 20.70 -19.80 9.35
C GLU A 290 21.87 -20.43 8.60
N THR A 291 22.20 -19.89 7.43
CA THR A 291 23.43 -20.19 6.70
C THR A 291 24.27 -18.93 6.58
N LYS A 292 25.49 -19.01 7.10
CA LYS A 292 26.47 -17.93 7.05
C LYS A 292 27.48 -18.23 5.95
N LEU A 293 27.71 -17.26 5.07
CA LEU A 293 28.60 -17.38 3.93
C LEU A 293 29.57 -16.20 3.92
N LYS A 294 30.79 -16.45 3.47
CA LYS A 294 31.75 -15.38 3.23
C LYS A 294 31.50 -14.81 1.83
N PHE A 295 31.56 -13.49 1.70
CA PHE A 295 31.38 -12.80 0.44
C PHE A 295 32.41 -13.29 -0.59
N ALA A 296 31.93 -13.60 -1.79
CA ALA A 296 32.73 -14.10 -2.91
C ALA A 296 33.55 -15.37 -2.61
N SER A 297 33.12 -16.23 -1.67
CA SER A 297 33.69 -17.57 -1.50
C SER A 297 33.13 -18.56 -2.51
N ASP A 298 33.74 -19.74 -2.62
CA ASP A 298 33.25 -20.80 -3.50
C ASP A 298 31.84 -21.24 -3.10
N GLU A 299 31.54 -21.34 -1.80
CA GLU A 299 30.20 -21.69 -1.30
C GLU A 299 29.15 -20.61 -1.62
N TYR A 300 29.57 -19.34 -1.69
CA TYR A 300 28.71 -18.24 -2.12
C TYR A 300 28.31 -18.42 -3.59
N PHE A 301 29.28 -18.69 -4.48
CA PHE A 301 29.01 -18.89 -5.91
C PHE A 301 28.23 -20.18 -6.18
N ASP A 302 28.52 -21.24 -5.44
CA ASP A 302 27.78 -22.51 -5.49
C ASP A 302 26.31 -22.31 -5.12
N LEU A 303 26.03 -21.49 -4.09
CA LEU A 303 24.67 -21.22 -3.66
C LEU A 303 23.89 -20.44 -4.72
N ILE A 304 24.43 -19.32 -5.23
CA ILE A 304 23.70 -18.51 -6.22
C ILE A 304 23.57 -19.21 -7.58
N THR A 305 24.41 -20.20 -7.87
CA THR A 305 24.25 -21.04 -9.07
C THR A 305 23.07 -21.99 -8.92
N LYS A 306 22.85 -22.54 -7.72
CA LYS A 306 21.72 -23.43 -7.38
C LYS A 306 20.41 -22.65 -7.19
N GLU A 307 20.48 -21.49 -6.55
CA GLU A 307 19.36 -20.63 -6.19
C GLU A 307 19.55 -19.25 -6.82
N LYS A 308 19.30 -19.15 -8.13
CA LYS A 308 19.59 -17.96 -8.94
C LYS A 308 18.92 -16.68 -8.43
N ASP A 309 17.73 -16.81 -7.84
CA ASP A 309 16.98 -15.67 -7.31
C ASP A 309 17.65 -15.01 -6.10
N LEU A 310 18.59 -15.70 -5.42
CA LEU A 310 19.38 -15.10 -4.35
C LEU A 310 20.43 -14.11 -4.86
N ALA A 311 20.87 -14.24 -6.11
CA ALA A 311 21.96 -13.44 -6.67
C ALA A 311 21.64 -11.94 -6.65
N GLN A 312 20.41 -11.56 -7.01
CA GLN A 312 19.95 -10.17 -7.00
C GLN A 312 19.98 -9.55 -5.59
N TYR A 313 19.66 -10.33 -4.55
CA TYR A 313 19.67 -9.85 -3.17
C TYR A 313 21.10 -9.70 -2.64
N PHE A 314 21.97 -10.66 -2.94
CA PHE A 314 23.38 -10.58 -2.54
C PHE A 314 24.15 -9.48 -3.27
N ALA A 315 23.71 -9.05 -4.45
CA ALA A 315 24.28 -7.92 -5.17
C ALA A 315 24.11 -6.57 -4.45
N LEU A 316 23.33 -6.51 -3.36
CA LEU A 316 23.17 -5.30 -2.54
C LEU A 316 24.47 -4.85 -1.84
N GLY A 317 25.37 -5.77 -1.51
CA GLY A 317 26.66 -5.45 -0.89
C GLY A 317 27.41 -6.66 -0.32
N GLU A 318 28.55 -6.39 0.34
CA GLU A 318 29.40 -7.43 0.96
C GLU A 318 28.79 -8.04 2.24
N GLN A 319 27.76 -7.41 2.80
CA GLN A 319 27.07 -7.87 4.00
C GLN A 319 25.56 -7.75 3.80
N VAL A 320 24.88 -8.90 3.72
CA VAL A 320 23.45 -9.00 3.42
C VAL A 320 22.82 -10.08 4.29
N VAL A 321 21.63 -9.81 4.83
CA VAL A 321 20.77 -10.79 5.51
C VAL A 321 19.49 -10.89 4.71
N VAL A 322 19.17 -12.08 4.21
CA VAL A 322 17.94 -12.33 3.45
C VAL A 322 17.21 -13.54 4.00
N VAL A 323 15.88 -13.44 4.10
CA VAL A 323 15.02 -14.58 4.41
C VAL A 323 14.54 -15.17 3.10
N TRP A 324 14.96 -16.40 2.78
CA TRP A 324 14.61 -17.07 1.54
C TRP A 324 14.12 -18.49 1.83
N LYS A 325 12.91 -18.80 1.35
CA LYS A 325 12.26 -20.13 1.51
C LYS A 325 12.28 -20.63 2.97
N GLY A 326 11.99 -19.75 3.93
CA GLY A 326 11.93 -20.07 5.36
C GLY A 326 13.29 -20.23 6.05
N LYS A 327 14.38 -19.81 5.39
CA LYS A 327 15.75 -19.90 5.90
C LYS A 327 16.44 -18.53 5.84
N ILE A 328 17.29 -18.23 6.81
CA ILE A 328 18.11 -17.02 6.82
C ILE A 328 19.43 -17.32 6.10
N TYR A 329 19.80 -16.43 5.18
CA TYR A 329 21.13 -16.41 4.56
C TYR A 329 21.83 -15.12 4.97
N ARG A 330 23.00 -15.23 5.58
CA ARG A 330 23.82 -14.10 6.03
C ARG A 330 25.16 -14.11 5.32
N ILE A 331 25.37 -13.11 4.47
CA ILE A 331 26.64 -12.83 3.82
C ILE A 331 27.48 -11.97 4.77
N MET A 332 28.71 -12.39 4.97
CA MET A 332 29.70 -11.74 5.84
C MET A 332 30.96 -11.42 5.02
N LYS A 333 31.68 -10.38 5.43
CA LYS A 333 32.92 -9.95 4.78
C LYS A 333 34.06 -10.96 4.93
#